data_AF-A0AAD9YEX9-F1
#
_entry.id   AF-A0AAD9YEX9-F1
#
_cell.length_a   1.000
_cell.length_b   1.000
_cell.length_c   1.000
_cell.angle_alpha   90.00
_cell.angle_beta   90.00
_cell.angle_gamma   90.00
#
_symmetry.space_group_name_H-M   'P 1'
#
loop_
_entity.id
_entity.type
_entity.pdbx_description
1 polymer ?
#
loop_
_entity_poly.entity_id
_entity_poly.type
_entity_poly.pdbx_seq_one_letter_code
_entity_poly.pdbx_strand_id
1 'polypeptide(L)'
;MSSEDGTLSPTTSGCDDVLPQARPLDDLTVQMNHLALSPQEQHQDEVLSSPLLTVPLIDRSPPSQFGLFGAAISEDPSCVAEARLFHNVTCPSSVFICGSQGSGKSNTLACLLENCLIPSQLGKLPYPLTGIVFHYDSFVSDSGGLPCEAAFIASHEKVSVRVLCAPTNVRTIRNIYSSIPHVKIEPLKLSDDDLNTRRMNDLMAVGEGGSKPLYMQVVNRILRDMRLEQQSTGLGFSYDKFRKYLALEDLTPGQLNPLNQRLDTLESFMVKRGGFVDDTIDWKPKSGQLTVIDLSCPCVTAELACSLFNMCLSLFLEQKSSIGRVVALDEAHKYMKESEESQTLTNSLLENIRLQRHLGVRILIST
;
A
#
# COMPACT_ATOMS: atom_id res chain seq x y z
N MET A 1 -65.96 -2.43 57.21
CA MET A 1 -65.55 -3.63 57.98
C MET A 1 -64.09 -3.86 57.61
N SER A 2 -63.10 -3.27 58.28
CA SER A 2 -63.02 -2.98 59.72
C SER A 2 -63.22 -4.27 60.54
N SER A 3 -62.34 -4.78 61.41
CA SER A 3 -60.96 -4.40 61.80
C SER A 3 -60.28 -5.64 62.45
N GLU A 4 -59.21 -5.64 63.28
CA GLU A 4 -58.31 -4.62 63.89
C GLU A 4 -56.97 -5.29 64.30
N ASP A 5 -55.89 -4.51 64.37
CA ASP A 5 -54.72 -4.55 65.28
C ASP A 5 -53.99 -5.84 65.75
N GLY A 6 -52.66 -5.73 65.78
CA GLY A 6 -51.71 -6.74 66.28
C GLY A 6 -50.31 -6.17 66.52
N THR A 7 -50.24 -4.98 67.13
CA THR A 7 -49.01 -4.19 67.31
C THR A 7 -48.04 -4.83 68.31
N LEU A 8 -46.83 -5.20 67.87
CA LEU A 8 -45.68 -5.43 68.74
C LEU A 8 -44.41 -4.89 68.05
N SER A 9 -43.72 -3.99 68.76
CA SER A 9 -42.50 -3.30 68.32
C SER A 9 -41.34 -3.68 69.29
N PRO A 10 -40.06 -3.27 69.06
CA PRO A 10 -39.00 -4.27 68.94
C PRO A 10 -37.96 -4.26 70.07
N THR A 11 -37.23 -5.36 70.24
CA THR A 11 -36.01 -5.44 71.06
C THR A 11 -34.83 -6.07 70.31
N THR A 12 -33.99 -5.18 69.79
CA THR A 12 -32.58 -5.29 69.43
C THR A 12 -31.81 -6.58 69.78
N SER A 13 -31.34 -7.29 68.74
CA SER A 13 -29.92 -7.66 68.55
C SER A 13 -29.72 -8.03 67.07
N GLY A 14 -28.62 -7.72 66.39
CA GLY A 14 -27.38 -7.11 66.86
C GLY A 14 -26.13 -7.78 66.27
N CYS A 15 -26.13 -8.09 64.96
CA CYS A 15 -24.96 -8.55 64.20
C CYS A 15 -25.18 -8.25 62.71
N ASP A 16 -24.58 -7.17 62.22
CA ASP A 16 -24.51 -6.83 60.80
C ASP A 16 -23.28 -7.51 60.16
N ASP A 17 -23.45 -8.74 59.66
CA ASP A 17 -22.47 -9.36 58.75
C ASP A 17 -22.70 -8.86 57.32
N VAL A 18 -22.39 -7.57 57.08
CA VAL A 18 -22.35 -7.00 55.73
C VAL A 18 -21.01 -7.35 55.10
N LEU A 19 -21.01 -8.42 54.30
CA LEU A 19 -19.95 -8.66 53.31
C LEU A 19 -19.80 -7.38 52.45
N PRO A 20 -18.58 -6.81 52.33
CA PRO A 20 -18.40 -5.60 51.54
C PRO A 20 -18.70 -5.92 50.08
N GLN A 21 -19.78 -5.34 49.55
CA GLN A 21 -20.07 -5.35 48.13
C GLN A 21 -18.89 -4.67 47.42
N ALA A 22 -18.10 -5.46 46.69
CA ALA A 22 -17.06 -4.93 45.83
C ALA A 22 -17.71 -3.93 44.87
N ARG A 23 -17.20 -2.70 44.86
CA ARG A 23 -17.60 -1.71 43.84
C ARG A 23 -17.37 -2.36 42.48
N PRO A 24 -18.28 -2.19 41.50
CA PRO A 24 -17.96 -2.59 40.14
C PRO A 24 -16.66 -1.87 39.77
N LEU A 25 -15.62 -2.66 39.48
CA LEU A 25 -14.39 -2.12 38.92
C LEU A 25 -14.80 -1.38 37.64
N ASP A 26 -14.32 -0.15 37.49
CA ASP A 26 -14.50 0.60 36.26
C ASP A 26 -14.06 -0.28 35.08
N ASP A 27 -14.89 -0.35 34.02
CA ASP A 27 -14.74 -1.36 32.98
C ASP A 27 -13.39 -1.19 32.25
N LEU A 28 -12.91 0.06 32.17
CA LEU A 28 -11.56 0.41 31.73
C LEU A 28 -10.47 -0.21 32.62
N THR A 29 -10.65 -0.25 33.94
CA THR A 29 -9.71 -0.87 34.88
C THR A 29 -9.69 -2.40 34.72
N VAL A 30 -10.85 -3.02 34.49
CA VAL A 30 -10.94 -4.47 34.20
C VAL A 30 -10.23 -4.79 32.89
N GLN A 31 -10.53 -4.05 31.82
CA GLN A 31 -9.90 -4.22 30.51
C GLN A 31 -8.38 -3.99 30.59
N MET A 32 -7.91 -2.93 31.25
CA MET A 32 -6.48 -2.66 31.41
C MET A 32 -5.75 -3.75 32.21
N ASN A 33 -6.38 -4.33 33.24
CA ASN A 33 -5.81 -5.48 33.96
C ASN A 33 -5.72 -6.75 33.11
N HIS A 34 -6.56 -6.91 32.08
CA HIS A 34 -6.48 -8.02 31.12
C HIS A 34 -5.56 -7.74 29.91
N LEU A 35 -5.29 -6.46 29.60
CA LEU A 35 -4.36 -6.04 28.54
C LEU A 35 -2.91 -5.88 29.06
N ALA A 36 -2.73 -5.69 30.36
CA ALA A 36 -1.43 -5.63 31.01
C ALA A 36 -0.82 -7.03 31.20
N LEU A 37 -0.13 -7.53 30.16
CA LEU A 37 0.83 -8.63 30.33
C LEU A 37 1.87 -8.23 31.38
N SER A 38 2.28 -9.16 32.24
CA SER A 38 3.27 -8.82 33.27
C SER A 38 4.60 -8.45 32.60
N PRO A 39 5.38 -7.49 33.15
CA PRO A 39 6.67 -7.09 32.54
C PRO A 39 7.73 -8.20 32.46
N GLN A 40 7.45 -9.37 33.04
CA GLN A 40 8.31 -10.55 33.06
C GLN A 40 7.97 -11.57 31.95
N GLU A 41 6.79 -11.44 31.31
CA GLU A 41 6.30 -12.36 30.28
C GLU A 41 6.45 -11.83 28.85
N GLN A 42 6.57 -10.51 28.67
CA GLN A 42 6.77 -9.89 27.36
C GLN A 42 8.18 -10.20 26.81
N HIS A 43 8.22 -10.97 25.73
CA HIS A 43 9.49 -11.29 25.06
C HIS A 43 9.94 -10.10 24.20
N GLN A 44 11.24 -9.83 24.12
CA GLN A 44 11.78 -8.71 23.32
C GLN A 44 11.34 -8.76 21.85
N ASP A 45 11.14 -9.96 21.30
CA ASP A 45 10.67 -10.14 19.92
C ASP A 45 9.23 -9.65 19.68
N GLU A 46 8.35 -9.74 20.69
CA GLU A 46 6.97 -9.22 20.62
C GLU A 46 6.98 -7.68 20.62
N VAL A 47 7.82 -7.10 21.47
CA VAL A 47 8.07 -5.65 21.55
C VAL A 47 8.63 -5.11 20.23
N LEU A 48 9.63 -5.78 19.66
CA LEU A 48 10.28 -5.38 18.41
C LEU A 48 9.40 -5.59 17.16
N SER A 49 8.37 -6.44 17.25
CA SER A 49 7.44 -6.71 16.15
C SER A 49 6.11 -5.95 16.20
N SER A 50 5.82 -5.22 17.28
CA SER A 50 4.64 -4.34 17.33
C SER A 50 4.75 -3.20 16.30
N PRO A 51 3.71 -2.94 15.46
CA PRO A 51 3.74 -1.85 14.47
C PRO A 51 3.62 -0.45 15.10
N LEU A 52 3.05 -0.35 16.30
CA LEU A 52 2.92 0.88 17.07
C LEU A 52 3.64 0.75 18.41
N LEU A 53 4.26 1.83 18.86
CA LEU A 53 5.08 1.90 20.06
C LEU A 53 4.60 3.05 20.95
N THR A 54 4.60 2.82 22.26
CA THR A 54 4.37 3.85 23.29
C THR A 54 5.70 4.34 23.87
N VAL A 55 5.69 5.48 24.55
CA VAL A 55 6.89 6.06 25.17
C VAL A 55 7.61 5.09 26.13
N PRO A 56 6.93 4.40 27.07
CA PRO A 56 7.61 3.46 27.97
C PRO A 56 8.27 2.27 27.25
N LEU A 57 7.81 1.93 26.05
CA LEU A 57 8.37 0.86 25.23
C LEU A 57 9.70 1.31 24.58
N ILE A 58 9.73 2.55 24.08
CA ILE A 58 10.91 3.19 23.48
C ILE A 58 11.99 3.43 24.53
N ASP A 59 11.62 3.87 25.73
CA ASP A 59 12.58 4.12 26.81
C ASP A 59 13.24 2.83 27.34
N ARG A 60 12.54 1.69 27.24
CA ARG A 60 13.04 0.37 27.69
C ARG A 60 13.80 -0.40 26.62
N SER A 61 13.30 -0.43 25.39
CA SER A 61 13.80 -1.29 24.31
C SER A 61 13.48 -0.71 22.93
N PRO A 62 14.11 0.40 22.52
CA PRO A 62 13.80 1.07 21.27
C PRO A 62 14.23 0.22 20.06
N PRO A 63 13.38 0.08 19.02
CA PRO A 63 13.79 -0.61 17.79
C PRO A 63 14.83 0.22 17.02
N SER A 64 15.44 -0.41 16.00
CA SER A 64 16.50 0.23 15.21
C SER A 64 16.01 1.46 14.43
N GLN A 65 14.73 1.47 14.01
CA GLN A 65 14.07 2.54 13.28
C GLN A 65 12.62 2.74 13.74
N PHE A 66 12.25 3.99 14.04
CA PHE A 66 10.89 4.39 14.41
C PHE A 66 10.70 5.89 14.18
N GLY A 67 9.46 6.37 14.17
CA GLY A 67 9.18 7.80 14.12
C GLY A 67 7.82 8.16 14.69
N LEU A 68 7.65 9.41 15.13
CA LEU A 68 6.43 9.88 15.75
C LEU A 68 5.25 9.76 14.79
N PHE A 69 4.20 9.07 15.22
CA PHE A 69 2.95 8.91 14.47
C PHE A 69 1.89 9.92 14.94
N GLY A 70 1.82 10.18 16.24
CA GLY A 70 0.90 11.14 16.82
C GLY A 70 0.94 11.12 18.35
N ALA A 71 -0.13 11.57 18.99
CA ALA A 71 -0.35 11.42 20.43
C ALA A 71 -1.83 11.13 20.70
N ALA A 72 -2.11 10.35 21.74
CA ALA A 72 -3.46 10.23 22.27
C ALA A 72 -3.91 11.59 22.85
N ILE A 73 -5.15 11.98 22.56
CA ILE A 73 -5.73 13.21 23.11
C ILE A 73 -6.10 12.92 24.56
N SER A 74 -5.46 13.60 25.50
CA SER A 74 -5.81 13.61 26.92
C SER A 74 -6.39 14.96 27.30
N GLU A 75 -7.36 14.98 28.21
CA GLU A 75 -7.90 16.21 28.79
C GLU A 75 -6.86 16.94 29.67
N ASP A 76 -5.84 16.22 30.16
CA ASP A 76 -4.74 16.80 30.92
C ASP A 76 -3.54 17.14 30.00
N PRO A 77 -3.27 18.43 29.73
CA PRO A 77 -2.16 18.85 28.88
C PRO A 77 -0.78 18.57 29.50
N SER A 78 -0.64 18.21 30.78
CA SER A 78 0.66 17.85 31.36
C SER A 78 1.17 16.48 30.89
N CYS A 79 0.30 15.60 30.40
CA CYS A 79 0.63 14.21 30.07
C CYS A 79 0.92 13.96 28.57
N VAL A 80 0.87 15.01 27.73
CA VAL A 80 1.05 14.91 26.26
C VAL A 80 2.37 14.24 25.86
N ALA A 81 3.42 14.40 26.68
CA ALA A 81 4.72 13.78 26.43
C ALA A 81 4.72 12.25 26.55
N GLU A 82 3.87 11.68 27.42
CA GLU A 82 3.74 10.23 27.64
C GLU A 82 2.69 9.60 26.70
N ALA A 83 1.69 10.39 26.30
CA ALA A 83 0.64 10.01 25.35
C ALA A 83 1.10 9.82 23.90
N ARG A 84 2.39 10.04 23.58
CA ARG A 84 2.93 9.92 22.22
C ARG A 84 2.95 8.48 21.72
N LEU A 85 2.52 8.31 20.47
CA LEU A 85 2.54 7.06 19.72
C LEU A 85 3.53 7.17 18.56
N PHE A 86 4.30 6.12 18.34
CA PHE A 86 5.33 6.06 17.31
C PHE A 86 5.09 4.86 16.39
N HIS A 87 5.35 5.04 15.10
CA HIS A 87 5.36 3.98 14.10
C HIS A 87 6.69 3.21 14.17
N ASN A 88 6.62 1.89 14.35
CA ASN A 88 7.78 1.00 14.26
C ASN A 88 8.15 0.78 12.79
N VAL A 89 9.19 1.47 12.33
CA VAL A 89 9.66 1.36 10.95
C VAL A 89 10.56 0.12 10.77
N THR A 90 11.14 -0.43 11.84
CA THR A 90 11.91 -1.69 11.76
C THR A 90 11.01 -2.86 11.36
N CYS A 91 9.83 -3.01 11.98
CA CYS A 91 8.94 -4.13 11.69
C CYS A 91 8.18 -3.95 10.35
N PRO A 92 8.16 -4.96 9.47
CA PRO A 92 7.21 -5.05 8.36
C PRO A 92 5.76 -5.11 8.86
N SER A 93 4.94 -4.14 8.45
CA SER A 93 3.57 -3.93 8.92
C SER A 93 2.61 -3.67 7.77
N SER A 94 1.32 -3.90 8.02
CA SER A 94 0.24 -3.52 7.11
C SER A 94 -0.73 -2.60 7.84
N VAL A 95 -1.11 -1.47 7.22
CA VAL A 95 -1.99 -0.45 7.81
C VAL A 95 -3.10 -0.11 6.82
N PHE A 96 -4.36 -0.24 7.27
CA PHE A 96 -5.53 0.29 6.58
C PHE A 96 -5.97 1.59 7.25
N ILE A 97 -6.11 2.65 6.46
CA ILE A 97 -6.56 3.98 6.87
C ILE A 97 -7.94 4.19 6.25
N CYS A 98 -8.98 4.12 7.07
CA CYS A 98 -10.37 4.28 6.66
C CYS A 98 -10.97 5.52 7.33
N GLY A 99 -11.79 6.28 6.60
CA GLY A 99 -12.40 7.50 7.15
C GLY A 99 -13.22 8.28 6.12
N SER A 100 -14.05 9.21 6.61
CA SER A 100 -14.87 10.06 5.74
C SER A 100 -14.02 10.96 4.84
N GLN A 101 -14.61 11.50 3.78
CA GLN A 101 -13.94 12.49 2.95
C GLN A 101 -13.55 13.71 3.81
N GLY A 102 -12.29 14.15 3.71
CA GLY A 102 -11.75 15.23 4.52
C GLY A 102 -11.32 14.85 5.95
N SER A 103 -11.42 13.58 6.36
CA SER A 103 -11.02 13.14 7.73
C SER A 103 -9.50 13.05 7.97
N GLY A 104 -8.67 13.64 7.10
CA GLY A 104 -7.21 13.61 7.22
C GLY A 104 -6.53 12.29 6.86
N LYS A 105 -7.18 11.36 6.15
CA LYS A 105 -6.59 10.06 5.76
C LYS A 105 -5.23 10.19 5.07
N SER A 106 -5.16 11.07 4.08
CA SER A 106 -3.96 11.32 3.28
C SER A 106 -2.84 11.99 4.08
N ASN A 107 -3.18 12.77 5.12
CA ASN A 107 -2.22 13.25 6.12
C ASN A 107 -1.67 12.10 6.99
N THR A 108 -2.52 11.18 7.45
CA THR A 108 -2.08 9.96 8.15
C THR A 108 -1.18 9.09 7.25
N LEU A 109 -1.51 8.95 5.96
CA LEU A 109 -0.69 8.24 4.99
C LEU A 109 0.66 8.94 4.77
N ALA A 110 0.66 10.27 4.62
CA ALA A 110 1.87 11.08 4.49
C ALA A 110 2.76 10.93 5.73
N CYS A 111 2.24 11.07 6.95
CA CYS A 111 2.98 10.87 8.20
C CYS A 111 3.65 9.48 8.27
N LEU A 112 2.96 8.42 7.86
CA LEU A 112 3.55 7.07 7.82
C LEU A 112 4.65 6.93 6.75
N LEU A 113 4.49 7.58 5.59
CA LEU A 113 5.51 7.64 4.53
C LEU A 113 6.72 8.49 4.95
N GLU A 114 6.51 9.65 5.56
CA GLU A 114 7.55 10.52 6.11
C GLU A 114 8.40 9.76 7.14
N ASN A 115 7.77 9.04 8.08
CA ASN A 115 8.46 8.18 9.03
C ASN A 115 9.29 7.07 8.35
N CYS A 116 8.94 6.64 7.14
CA CYS A 116 9.70 5.67 6.36
C CYS A 116 10.82 6.29 5.51
N LEU A 117 10.75 7.58 5.17
CA LEU A 117 11.57 8.22 4.14
C LEU A 117 12.45 9.38 4.63
N ILE A 118 12.04 10.08 5.69
CA ILE A 118 12.69 11.30 6.21
C ILE A 118 13.36 11.03 7.57
N PRO A 119 14.69 11.19 7.68
CA PRO A 119 15.37 11.25 8.98
C PRO A 119 14.96 12.49 9.78
N SER A 120 14.09 12.28 10.77
CA SER A 120 13.55 13.31 11.68
C SER A 120 14.14 13.22 13.09
N GLN A 121 14.13 14.35 13.82
CA GLN A 121 14.46 14.40 15.26
C GLN A 121 13.36 13.81 16.15
N LEU A 122 12.15 13.63 15.60
CA LEU A 122 10.99 13.03 16.28
C LEU A 122 11.03 11.49 16.27
N GLY A 123 12.19 10.90 15.99
CA GLY A 123 12.38 9.47 15.83
C GLY A 123 13.82 9.11 15.51
N LYS A 124 14.00 7.97 14.86
CA LYS A 124 15.29 7.42 14.44
C LYS A 124 15.10 6.68 13.12
N LEU A 125 15.73 7.16 12.04
CA LEU A 125 15.70 6.53 10.72
C LEU A 125 17.11 6.55 10.08
N PRO A 126 18.03 5.67 10.51
CA PRO A 126 19.38 5.58 9.96
C PRO A 126 19.42 5.05 8.51
N TYR A 127 18.43 4.26 8.11
CA TYR A 127 18.32 3.63 6.79
C TYR A 127 16.94 3.93 6.18
N PRO A 128 16.74 5.11 5.58
CA PRO A 128 15.50 5.45 4.89
C PRO A 128 15.12 4.42 3.84
N LEU A 129 13.83 4.11 3.78
CA LEU A 129 13.27 3.11 2.88
C LEU A 129 13.22 3.66 1.45
N THR A 130 12.84 2.79 0.51
CA THR A 130 12.32 3.22 -0.80
C THR A 130 10.80 3.05 -0.79
N GLY A 131 10.08 4.02 -1.38
CA GLY A 131 8.63 4.06 -1.41
C GLY A 131 8.05 4.01 -2.82
N ILE A 132 6.92 3.32 -2.97
CA ILE A 132 6.04 3.44 -4.14
C ILE A 132 4.62 3.79 -3.69
N VAL A 133 3.97 4.74 -4.36
CA VAL A 133 2.57 5.14 -4.12
C VAL A 133 1.78 4.89 -5.40
N PHE A 134 0.63 4.24 -5.32
CA PHE A 134 -0.34 4.11 -6.40
C PHE A 134 -1.47 5.12 -6.19
N HIS A 135 -1.65 6.03 -7.15
CA HIS A 135 -2.69 7.06 -7.12
C HIS A 135 -3.44 7.10 -8.46
N TYR A 136 -4.76 7.16 -8.39
CA TYR A 136 -5.65 7.29 -9.55
C TYR A 136 -6.88 8.08 -9.15
N ASP A 137 -7.13 9.18 -9.87
CA ASP A 137 -8.35 9.96 -9.76
C ASP A 137 -9.07 10.07 -11.12
N SER A 138 -10.35 9.71 -11.12
CA SER A 138 -11.25 9.82 -12.27
C SER A 138 -11.68 11.27 -12.58
N PHE A 139 -11.44 12.22 -11.69
CA PHE A 139 -11.86 13.61 -11.85
C PHE A 139 -10.82 14.52 -12.55
N VAL A 140 -9.73 13.95 -13.06
CA VAL A 140 -8.74 14.71 -13.85
C VAL A 140 -9.27 15.00 -15.26
N SER A 141 -9.13 16.25 -15.69
CA SER A 141 -9.57 16.74 -17.00
C SER A 141 -8.52 17.66 -17.62
N ASP A 142 -8.72 18.10 -18.87
CA ASP A 142 -7.79 19.00 -19.57
C ASP A 142 -7.60 20.36 -18.86
N SER A 143 -8.57 20.78 -18.02
CA SER A 143 -8.47 21.98 -17.19
C SER A 143 -7.73 21.77 -15.86
N GLY A 144 -7.39 20.52 -15.50
CA GLY A 144 -6.58 20.20 -14.34
C GLY A 144 -7.11 19.04 -13.49
N GLY A 145 -6.54 18.93 -12.29
CA GLY A 145 -6.81 17.90 -11.29
C GLY A 145 -6.06 18.22 -10.00
N LEU A 146 -6.19 17.37 -8.99
CA LEU A 146 -5.39 17.47 -7.76
C LEU A 146 -4.18 16.54 -7.84
N PRO A 147 -2.99 16.95 -7.33
CA PRO A 147 -1.86 16.04 -7.20
C PRO A 147 -2.11 15.03 -6.07
N CYS A 148 -1.50 13.84 -6.16
CA CYS A 148 -1.39 12.93 -5.01
C CYS A 148 -0.71 13.65 -3.84
N GLU A 149 -1.39 13.74 -2.68
CA GLU A 149 -0.90 14.49 -1.52
C GLU A 149 0.45 13.97 -0.98
N ALA A 150 0.72 12.66 -1.13
CA ALA A 150 2.00 12.06 -0.75
C ALA A 150 3.21 12.67 -1.50
N ALA A 151 3.01 13.35 -2.63
CA ALA A 151 4.08 14.03 -3.35
C ALA A 151 4.59 15.30 -2.64
N PHE A 152 3.83 15.90 -1.70
CA PHE A 152 4.30 17.04 -0.91
C PHE A 152 5.50 16.70 0.00
N ILE A 153 5.79 15.42 0.22
CA ILE A 153 7.04 14.94 0.82
C ILE A 153 8.30 15.46 0.08
N ALA A 154 8.17 15.84 -1.20
CA ALA A 154 9.23 16.49 -1.99
C ALA A 154 9.68 17.85 -1.44
N SER A 155 8.91 18.45 -0.52
CA SER A 155 9.31 19.66 0.21
C SER A 155 10.53 19.47 1.10
N HIS A 156 10.89 18.23 1.45
CA HIS A 156 12.02 17.94 2.33
C HIS A 156 13.26 17.47 1.53
N GLU A 157 14.33 18.28 1.55
CA GLU A 157 15.55 18.12 0.74
C GLU A 157 16.21 16.72 0.76
N LYS A 158 16.05 15.97 1.86
CA LYS A 158 16.60 14.60 2.00
C LYS A 158 15.81 13.51 1.27
N VAL A 159 14.68 13.83 0.64
CA VAL A 159 13.87 12.87 -0.13
C VAL A 159 13.81 13.28 -1.58
N SER A 160 14.00 12.32 -2.48
CA SER A 160 13.74 12.47 -3.92
C SER A 160 12.35 11.94 -4.26
N VAL A 161 11.54 12.74 -4.94
CA VAL A 161 10.20 12.33 -5.40
C VAL A 161 10.17 12.34 -6.92
N ARG A 162 9.72 11.23 -7.51
CA ARG A 162 9.39 11.14 -8.93
C ARG A 162 7.95 10.70 -9.13
N VAL A 163 7.30 11.24 -10.16
CA VAL A 163 5.95 10.88 -10.59
C VAL A 163 6.07 10.22 -11.96
N LEU A 164 5.70 8.94 -12.04
CA LEU A 164 5.54 8.21 -13.30
C LEU A 164 4.06 8.28 -13.68
N CYS A 165 3.78 8.78 -14.88
CA CYS A 165 2.41 9.05 -15.32
C CYS A 165 2.09 8.48 -16.71
N ALA A 166 0.81 8.35 -17.04
CA ALA A 166 0.38 7.86 -18.35
C ALA A 166 1.05 8.67 -19.49
N PRO A 167 1.67 8.03 -20.50
CA PRO A 167 2.33 8.73 -21.62
C PRO A 167 1.43 9.71 -22.37
N THR A 168 0.11 9.50 -22.32
CA THR A 168 -0.94 10.36 -22.89
C THR A 168 -1.23 11.62 -22.07
N ASN A 169 -0.89 11.69 -20.77
CA ASN A 169 -1.28 12.80 -19.87
C ASN A 169 -0.10 13.60 -19.26
N VAL A 170 1.13 13.37 -19.72
CA VAL A 170 2.37 13.96 -19.13
C VAL A 170 2.33 15.49 -19.01
N ARG A 171 1.67 16.18 -19.96
CA ARG A 171 1.55 17.66 -19.92
C ARG A 171 0.64 18.13 -18.79
N THR A 172 -0.51 17.48 -18.62
CA THR A 172 -1.51 17.81 -17.59
C THR A 172 -0.95 17.51 -16.20
N ILE A 173 -0.35 16.33 -16.01
CA ILE A 173 0.34 15.98 -14.75
C ILE A 173 1.46 16.98 -14.44
N ARG A 174 2.25 17.42 -15.44
CA ARG A 174 3.26 18.48 -15.21
C ARG A 174 2.67 19.81 -14.74
N ASN A 175 1.47 20.15 -15.19
CA ASN A 175 0.78 21.35 -14.69
C ASN A 175 0.23 21.13 -13.27
N ILE A 176 -0.40 19.99 -13.00
CA ILE A 176 -1.00 19.64 -11.70
C ILE A 176 0.05 19.66 -10.58
N TYR A 177 1.24 19.10 -10.84
CA TYR A 177 2.34 19.02 -9.88
C TYR A 177 3.28 20.25 -9.91
N SER A 178 3.00 21.27 -10.74
CA SER A 178 3.91 22.42 -10.93
C SER A 178 4.10 23.29 -9.67
N SER A 179 3.19 23.20 -8.70
CA SER A 179 3.26 23.87 -7.40
C SER A 179 4.15 23.15 -6.39
N ILE A 180 4.52 21.88 -6.63
CA ILE A 180 5.31 21.07 -5.71
C ILE A 180 6.79 21.14 -6.12
N PRO A 181 7.69 21.68 -5.27
CA PRO A 181 9.10 21.77 -5.60
C PRO A 181 9.76 20.39 -5.65
N HIS A 182 10.86 20.28 -6.40
CA HIS A 182 11.72 19.08 -6.48
C HIS A 182 11.08 17.76 -6.95
N VAL A 183 9.86 17.79 -7.52
CA VAL A 183 9.24 16.62 -8.15
C VAL A 183 9.74 16.41 -9.57
N LYS A 184 10.31 15.23 -9.87
CA LYS A 184 10.63 14.81 -11.25
C LYS A 184 9.43 14.14 -11.90
N ILE A 185 9.02 14.55 -13.11
CA ILE A 185 7.82 14.03 -13.78
C ILE A 185 8.21 13.34 -15.09
N GLU A 186 7.92 12.05 -15.18
CA GLU A 186 8.36 11.15 -16.24
C GLU A 186 7.17 10.32 -16.78
N PRO A 187 7.15 9.95 -18.06
CA PRO A 187 6.16 9.00 -18.58
C PRO A 187 6.46 7.58 -18.06
N LEU A 188 5.41 6.82 -17.70
CA LEU A 188 5.50 5.39 -17.46
C LEU A 188 5.73 4.67 -18.80
N LYS A 189 6.98 4.33 -19.10
CA LYS A 189 7.40 3.57 -20.28
C LYS A 189 8.02 2.23 -19.89
N LEU A 190 7.40 1.14 -20.32
CA LEU A 190 7.84 -0.24 -20.12
C LEU A 190 8.79 -0.69 -21.25
N SER A 191 9.86 -1.38 -20.89
CA SER A 191 10.76 -2.06 -21.81
C SER A 191 10.40 -3.55 -21.98
N ASP A 192 11.01 -4.23 -22.97
CA ASP A 192 10.90 -5.69 -23.11
C ASP A 192 11.42 -6.44 -21.87
N ASP A 193 12.44 -5.90 -21.18
CA ASP A 193 12.99 -6.45 -19.93
C ASP A 193 12.05 -6.25 -18.73
N ASP A 194 11.20 -5.21 -18.77
CA ASP A 194 10.11 -5.02 -17.82
C ASP A 194 8.97 -6.04 -18.05
N LEU A 195 8.98 -6.83 -19.12
CA LEU A 195 7.99 -7.87 -19.39
C LEU A 195 8.54 -9.26 -19.08
N ASN A 196 7.67 -10.17 -18.61
CA ASN A 196 8.02 -11.57 -18.40
C ASN A 196 6.80 -12.47 -18.56
N THR A 197 7.00 -13.79 -18.54
CA THR A 197 5.93 -14.80 -18.67
C THR A 197 4.76 -14.58 -17.70
N ARG A 198 5.03 -14.20 -16.44
CA ARG A 198 3.97 -13.94 -15.43
C ARG A 198 3.23 -12.65 -15.78
N ARG A 199 3.93 -11.52 -15.95
CA ARG A 199 3.32 -10.22 -16.28
C ARG A 199 2.51 -10.25 -17.58
N MET A 200 2.99 -10.95 -18.60
CA MET A 200 2.26 -11.16 -19.84
C MET A 200 1.05 -12.08 -19.67
N ASN A 201 1.14 -13.14 -18.88
CA ASN A 201 -0.03 -13.94 -18.56
C ASN A 201 -1.06 -13.09 -17.80
N ASP A 202 -0.65 -12.39 -16.74
CA ASP A 202 -1.56 -11.69 -15.83
C ASP A 202 -2.30 -10.54 -16.55
N LEU A 203 -1.61 -9.79 -17.42
CA LEU A 203 -2.22 -8.75 -18.26
C LEU A 203 -3.19 -9.29 -19.32
N MET A 204 -2.96 -10.53 -19.80
CA MET A 204 -3.80 -11.16 -20.82
C MET A 204 -4.92 -12.03 -20.21
N ALA A 205 -4.78 -12.48 -18.96
CA ALA A 205 -5.63 -13.50 -18.33
C ALA A 205 -6.98 -12.99 -17.81
N VAL A 206 -7.12 -11.68 -17.62
CA VAL A 206 -8.34 -10.99 -17.18
C VAL A 206 -9.52 -11.36 -18.10
N GLY A 207 -10.73 -11.55 -17.59
CA GLY A 207 -11.93 -11.85 -18.36
C GLY A 207 -12.90 -10.69 -18.52
N GLU A 208 -13.95 -10.92 -19.32
CA GLU A 208 -15.24 -10.28 -19.08
C GLU A 208 -16.10 -11.29 -18.28
N GLY A 209 -16.74 -10.83 -17.20
CA GLY A 209 -17.71 -11.62 -16.44
C GLY A 209 -17.15 -12.79 -15.63
N GLY A 210 -15.90 -12.74 -15.17
CA GLY A 210 -15.29 -13.78 -14.32
C GLY A 210 -14.76 -14.99 -15.10
N SER A 211 -14.74 -14.92 -16.43
CA SER A 211 -14.40 -16.05 -17.31
C SER A 211 -13.13 -15.78 -18.11
N LYS A 212 -12.15 -16.70 -18.05
CA LYS A 212 -10.87 -16.55 -18.76
C LYS A 212 -11.10 -16.45 -20.28
N PRO A 213 -10.49 -15.48 -20.98
CA PRO A 213 -10.71 -15.31 -22.42
C PRO A 213 -10.32 -16.53 -23.23
N LEU A 214 -11.07 -16.78 -24.31
CA LEU A 214 -10.88 -17.94 -25.19
C LEU A 214 -9.51 -17.98 -25.89
N TYR A 215 -8.80 -16.86 -26.01
CA TYR A 215 -7.44 -16.82 -26.55
C TYR A 215 -6.37 -17.26 -25.53
N MET A 216 -6.70 -17.35 -24.22
CA MET A 216 -5.68 -17.59 -23.20
C MET A 216 -5.04 -18.97 -23.26
N GLN A 217 -5.67 -19.95 -23.89
CA GLN A 217 -5.03 -21.25 -24.14
C GLN A 217 -3.86 -21.12 -25.13
N VAL A 218 -4.03 -20.29 -26.18
CA VAL A 218 -3.00 -20.00 -27.18
C VAL A 218 -1.88 -19.14 -26.58
N VAL A 219 -2.23 -18.06 -25.86
CA VAL A 219 -1.26 -17.21 -25.16
C VAL A 219 -0.42 -18.03 -24.18
N ASN A 220 -1.04 -18.91 -23.36
CA ASN A 220 -0.31 -19.76 -22.43
C ASN A 220 0.62 -20.79 -23.12
N ARG A 221 0.26 -21.29 -24.31
CA ARG A 221 1.15 -22.15 -25.10
C ARG A 221 2.38 -21.37 -25.57
N ILE A 222 2.19 -20.23 -26.24
CA ILE A 222 3.29 -19.38 -26.70
C ILE A 222 4.20 -18.97 -25.55
N LEU A 223 3.64 -18.52 -24.43
CA LEU A 223 4.42 -18.10 -23.25
C LEU A 223 5.21 -19.26 -22.63
N ARG A 224 4.72 -20.50 -22.72
CA ARG A 224 5.44 -21.71 -22.29
C ARG A 224 6.59 -22.05 -23.24
N ASP A 225 6.36 -22.00 -24.55
CA ASP A 225 7.37 -22.32 -25.55
C ASP A 225 8.51 -21.28 -25.54
N MET A 226 8.17 -19.99 -25.41
CA MET A 226 9.14 -18.92 -25.14
C MET A 226 9.90 -19.16 -23.83
N ARG A 227 9.24 -19.64 -22.77
CA ARG A 227 9.91 -19.93 -21.49
C ARG A 227 10.92 -21.08 -21.60
N LEU A 228 10.66 -22.07 -22.45
CA LEU A 228 11.61 -23.15 -22.76
C LEU A 228 12.81 -22.62 -23.56
N GLU A 229 12.57 -21.71 -24.53
CA GLU A 229 13.66 -21.03 -25.26
C GLU A 229 14.53 -20.17 -24.34
N GLN A 230 13.94 -19.45 -23.38
CA GLN A 230 14.69 -18.68 -22.36
C GLN A 230 15.61 -19.58 -21.52
N GLN A 231 15.16 -20.78 -21.16
CA GLN A 231 15.97 -21.72 -20.37
C GLN A 231 17.14 -22.31 -21.16
N SER A 232 17.00 -22.52 -22.47
CA SER A 232 18.09 -23.03 -23.32
C SER A 232 19.06 -21.96 -23.81
N THR A 233 18.59 -20.72 -24.01
CA THR A 233 19.41 -19.61 -24.55
C THR A 233 19.96 -18.66 -23.49
N GLY A 234 19.35 -18.61 -22.29
CA GLY A 234 19.67 -17.62 -21.26
C GLY A 234 19.20 -16.20 -21.56
N LEU A 235 18.47 -15.98 -22.66
CA LEU A 235 17.96 -14.67 -23.07
C LEU A 235 16.71 -14.27 -22.28
N GLY A 236 16.43 -12.96 -22.23
CA GLY A 236 15.27 -12.37 -21.59
C GLY A 236 13.93 -12.65 -22.30
N PHE A 237 12.87 -11.96 -21.87
CA PHE A 237 11.63 -11.93 -22.65
C PHE A 237 11.80 -11.01 -23.86
N SER A 238 11.04 -11.25 -24.92
CA SER A 238 10.98 -10.36 -26.08
C SER A 238 9.55 -10.27 -26.58
N TYR A 239 9.00 -9.07 -26.49
CA TYR A 239 7.65 -8.77 -26.96
C TYR A 239 7.56 -8.92 -28.49
N ASP A 240 8.61 -8.55 -29.21
CA ASP A 240 8.73 -8.75 -30.65
C ASP A 240 8.66 -10.23 -31.07
N LYS A 241 9.23 -11.15 -30.27
CA LYS A 241 9.05 -12.60 -30.50
C LYS A 241 7.62 -13.03 -30.19
N PHE A 242 7.05 -12.57 -29.08
CA PHE A 242 5.68 -12.88 -28.69
C PHE A 242 4.65 -12.46 -29.76
N ARG A 243 4.76 -11.24 -30.29
CA ARG A 243 3.91 -10.76 -31.40
C ARG A 243 4.10 -11.56 -32.69
N LYS A 244 5.32 -12.02 -33.01
CA LYS A 244 5.56 -12.91 -34.15
C LYS A 244 4.90 -14.27 -33.96
N TYR A 245 4.99 -14.87 -32.79
CA TYR A 245 4.32 -16.15 -32.52
C TYR A 245 2.80 -16.01 -32.56
N LEU A 246 2.22 -14.94 -31.98
CA LEU A 246 0.79 -14.66 -32.10
C LEU A 246 0.32 -14.50 -33.55
N ALA A 247 1.12 -13.88 -34.42
CA ALA A 247 0.77 -13.70 -35.83
C ALA A 247 0.83 -14.99 -36.67
N LEU A 248 1.34 -16.10 -36.12
CA LEU A 248 1.35 -17.43 -36.76
C LEU A 248 0.16 -18.30 -36.34
N GLU A 249 -0.67 -17.83 -35.39
CA GLU A 249 -1.79 -18.59 -34.85
C GLU A 249 -3.11 -18.27 -35.56
N ASP A 250 -3.91 -19.32 -35.82
CA ASP A 250 -5.24 -19.19 -36.41
C ASP A 250 -6.28 -18.81 -35.33
N LEU A 251 -6.18 -17.56 -34.84
CA LEU A 251 -7.12 -16.99 -33.88
C LEU A 251 -8.39 -16.49 -34.58
N THR A 252 -9.54 -16.94 -34.12
CA THR A 252 -10.83 -16.43 -34.62
C THR A 252 -10.99 -14.93 -34.34
N PRO A 253 -11.78 -14.16 -35.11
CA PRO A 253 -11.98 -12.74 -34.87
C PRO A 253 -12.47 -12.41 -33.45
N GLY A 254 -13.30 -13.28 -32.85
CA GLY A 254 -13.78 -13.14 -31.46
C GLY A 254 -12.69 -13.38 -30.40
N GLN A 255 -11.62 -14.09 -30.74
CA GLN A 255 -10.42 -14.23 -29.89
C GLN A 255 -9.41 -13.11 -30.15
N LEU A 256 -9.23 -12.72 -31.41
CA LEU A 256 -8.21 -11.75 -31.82
C LEU A 256 -8.56 -10.31 -31.39
N ASN A 257 -9.82 -9.90 -31.49
CA ASN A 257 -10.22 -8.52 -31.18
C ASN A 257 -9.97 -8.14 -29.70
N PRO A 258 -10.42 -8.91 -28.68
CA PRO A 258 -10.19 -8.54 -27.28
C PRO A 258 -8.74 -8.77 -26.84
N LEU A 259 -7.99 -9.63 -27.54
CA LEU A 259 -6.54 -9.75 -27.36
C LEU A 259 -5.80 -8.50 -27.88
N ASN A 260 -6.11 -8.06 -29.10
CA ASN A 260 -5.50 -6.85 -29.68
C ASN A 260 -5.78 -5.61 -28.84
N GLN A 261 -7.01 -5.40 -28.33
CA GLN A 261 -7.30 -4.29 -27.41
C GLN A 261 -6.31 -4.19 -26.23
N ARG A 262 -5.88 -5.33 -25.68
CA ARG A 262 -4.91 -5.38 -24.57
C ARG A 262 -3.47 -5.22 -25.01
N LEU A 263 -3.13 -5.73 -26.20
CA LEU A 263 -1.80 -5.53 -26.79
C LEU A 263 -1.61 -4.07 -27.19
N ASP A 264 -2.60 -3.44 -27.80
CA ASP A 264 -2.61 -2.01 -28.15
C ASP A 264 -2.51 -1.15 -26.87
N THR A 265 -3.22 -1.55 -25.81
CA THR A 265 -3.13 -0.90 -24.50
C THR A 265 -1.73 -1.03 -23.90
N LEU A 266 -1.13 -2.23 -23.91
CA LEU A 266 0.26 -2.43 -23.46
C LEU A 266 1.24 -1.60 -24.31
N GLU A 267 1.14 -1.67 -25.62
CA GLU A 267 2.00 -0.98 -26.59
C GLU A 267 1.95 0.54 -26.40
N SER A 268 0.82 1.10 -25.94
CA SER A 268 0.70 2.53 -25.59
C SER A 268 1.58 2.96 -24.40
N PHE A 269 1.94 2.02 -23.52
CA PHE A 269 2.86 2.19 -22.40
C PHE A 269 4.27 1.63 -22.67
N MET A 270 4.56 1.07 -23.86
CA MET A 270 5.90 0.56 -24.18
C MET A 270 6.83 1.64 -24.75
N VAL A 271 8.15 1.46 -24.58
CA VAL A 271 9.17 2.28 -25.26
C VAL A 271 9.05 2.06 -26.77
N LYS A 272 8.89 3.14 -27.55
CA LYS A 272 8.84 3.08 -29.01
C LYS A 272 10.19 2.61 -29.56
N ARG A 273 10.17 1.69 -30.54
CA ARG A 273 11.39 1.18 -31.19
C ARG A 273 12.26 2.33 -31.71
N GLY A 274 13.54 2.33 -31.35
CA GLY A 274 14.49 3.41 -31.65
C GLY A 274 14.57 4.52 -30.59
N GLY A 275 13.83 4.42 -29.49
CA GLY A 275 14.07 5.23 -28.29
C GLY A 275 15.47 4.99 -27.71
N PHE A 276 15.99 5.98 -26.99
CA PHE A 276 17.30 5.85 -26.33
C PHE A 276 17.17 4.98 -25.08
N VAL A 277 18.27 4.40 -24.59
CA VAL A 277 18.27 3.63 -23.33
C VAL A 277 17.75 4.47 -22.15
N ASP A 278 17.93 5.79 -22.22
CA ASP A 278 17.45 6.80 -21.26
C ASP A 278 15.92 6.98 -21.25
N ASP A 279 15.17 6.32 -22.15
CA ASP A 279 13.70 6.26 -22.12
C ASP A 279 13.13 5.17 -21.18
N THR A 280 14.00 4.36 -20.55
CA THR A 280 13.60 3.24 -19.67
C THR A 280 13.49 3.64 -18.19
N ILE A 281 12.59 2.98 -17.45
CA ILE A 281 12.40 3.26 -16.02
C ILE A 281 13.47 2.54 -15.19
N ASP A 282 14.29 3.31 -14.47
CA ASP A 282 15.16 2.74 -13.44
C ASP A 282 14.36 2.34 -12.19
N TRP A 283 14.04 1.05 -12.08
CA TRP A 283 13.36 0.46 -10.93
C TRP A 283 14.27 0.21 -9.72
N LYS A 284 15.59 0.45 -9.81
CA LYS A 284 16.52 0.14 -8.71
C LYS A 284 16.16 0.89 -7.42
N PRO A 285 16.00 0.19 -6.28
CA PRO A 285 15.70 0.80 -4.99
C PRO A 285 16.71 1.88 -4.60
N LYS A 286 16.21 3.06 -4.24
CA LYS A 286 17.00 4.20 -3.76
C LYS A 286 16.48 4.62 -2.38
N SER A 287 17.40 4.72 -1.42
CA SER A 287 17.08 5.14 -0.05
C SER A 287 16.62 6.59 -0.05
N GLY A 288 15.51 6.91 0.63
CA GLY A 288 14.93 8.25 0.60
C GLY A 288 14.36 8.62 -0.78
N GLN A 289 13.84 7.65 -1.53
CA GLN A 289 13.12 7.90 -2.78
C GLN A 289 11.66 7.45 -2.71
N LEU A 290 10.75 8.34 -3.10
CA LEU A 290 9.34 8.06 -3.34
C LEU A 290 9.06 8.05 -4.85
N THR A 291 8.50 6.95 -5.34
CA THR A 291 7.98 6.84 -6.71
C THR A 291 6.46 6.87 -6.65
N VAL A 292 5.83 7.97 -7.07
CA VAL A 292 4.39 8.03 -7.24
C VAL A 292 4.05 7.54 -8.64
N ILE A 293 3.19 6.53 -8.77
CA ILE A 293 2.61 6.12 -10.04
C ILE A 293 1.22 6.78 -10.09
N ASP A 294 1.13 7.87 -10.86
CA ASP A 294 -0.10 8.63 -11.04
C ASP A 294 -0.71 8.34 -12.41
N LEU A 295 -1.75 7.51 -12.42
CA LEU A 295 -2.45 7.10 -13.63
C LEU A 295 -3.76 7.88 -13.86
N SER A 296 -3.92 9.00 -13.19
CA SER A 296 -5.08 9.90 -13.35
C SER A 296 -5.05 10.53 -14.75
N CYS A 297 -5.75 9.90 -15.69
CA CYS A 297 -5.71 10.22 -17.10
C CYS A 297 -7.07 9.90 -17.75
N PRO A 298 -7.67 10.80 -18.56
CA PRO A 298 -8.93 10.52 -19.26
C PRO A 298 -8.92 9.29 -20.19
N CYS A 299 -7.74 8.80 -20.58
CA CYS A 299 -7.57 7.62 -21.43
C CYS A 299 -7.28 6.33 -20.64
N VAL A 300 -7.22 6.39 -19.31
CA VAL A 300 -6.94 5.24 -18.44
C VAL A 300 -8.15 4.97 -17.56
N THR A 301 -8.68 3.75 -17.60
CA THR A 301 -9.76 3.34 -16.71
C THR A 301 -9.21 2.79 -15.38
N ALA A 302 -10.08 2.61 -14.39
CA ALA A 302 -9.72 2.03 -13.09
C ALA A 302 -9.13 0.61 -13.24
N GLU A 303 -9.68 -0.16 -14.17
CA GLU A 303 -9.28 -1.53 -14.51
C GLU A 303 -7.86 -1.56 -15.09
N LEU A 304 -7.57 -0.67 -16.04
CA LEU A 304 -6.24 -0.50 -16.60
C LEU A 304 -5.24 0.02 -15.55
N ALA A 305 -5.65 0.95 -14.71
CA ALA A 305 -4.82 1.43 -13.60
C ALA A 305 -4.45 0.28 -12.65
N CYS A 306 -5.40 -0.57 -12.25
CA CYS A 306 -5.14 -1.77 -11.45
C CYS A 306 -4.13 -2.73 -12.11
N SER A 307 -4.26 -2.98 -13.42
CA SER A 307 -3.32 -3.83 -14.16
C SER A 307 -1.89 -3.26 -14.18
N LEU A 308 -1.76 -1.96 -14.43
CA LEU A 308 -0.47 -1.26 -14.45
C LEU A 308 0.14 -1.13 -13.05
N PHE A 309 -0.67 -0.87 -12.02
CA PHE A 309 -0.22 -0.87 -10.61
C PHE A 309 0.29 -2.25 -10.21
N ASN A 310 -0.39 -3.34 -10.58
CA ASN A 310 0.07 -4.70 -10.29
C ASN A 310 1.42 -5.01 -10.98
N MET A 311 1.60 -4.51 -12.21
CA MET A 311 2.87 -4.61 -12.92
C MET A 311 3.99 -3.83 -12.22
N CYS A 312 3.73 -2.58 -11.86
CA CYS A 312 4.68 -1.71 -11.16
C CYS A 312 5.04 -2.24 -9.75
N LEU A 313 4.06 -2.79 -9.03
CA LEU A 313 4.26 -3.48 -7.75
C LEU A 313 5.22 -4.66 -7.89
N SER A 314 5.00 -5.50 -8.90
CA SER A 314 5.88 -6.64 -9.21
C SER A 314 7.29 -6.17 -9.55
N LEU A 315 7.44 -5.19 -10.45
CA LEU A 315 8.72 -4.62 -10.87
C LEU A 315 9.52 -4.01 -9.72
N PHE A 316 8.83 -3.32 -8.79
CA PHE A 316 9.42 -2.72 -7.59
C PHE A 316 9.88 -3.77 -6.56
N LEU A 317 9.10 -4.85 -6.38
CA LEU A 317 9.39 -5.88 -5.38
C LEU A 317 10.41 -6.95 -5.86
N GLU A 318 10.48 -7.23 -7.16
CA GLU A 318 11.43 -8.21 -7.75
C GLU A 318 12.90 -7.78 -7.64
N GLN A 319 13.18 -6.48 -7.46
CA GLN A 319 14.54 -5.97 -7.34
C GLN A 319 15.28 -6.61 -6.16
N LYS A 320 16.59 -6.86 -6.29
CA LYS A 320 17.41 -7.28 -5.14
C LYS A 320 17.96 -6.04 -4.43
N SER A 321 17.63 -5.87 -3.15
CA SER A 321 18.14 -4.76 -2.33
C SER A 321 18.10 -5.10 -0.84
N SER A 322 19.02 -4.48 -0.08
CA SER A 322 19.01 -4.44 1.38
C SER A 322 18.20 -3.25 1.94
N ILE A 323 17.68 -2.38 1.08
CA ILE A 323 16.88 -1.21 1.46
C ILE A 323 15.44 -1.68 1.70
N GLY A 324 14.90 -1.39 2.89
CA GLY A 324 13.52 -1.67 3.23
C GLY A 324 12.52 -0.92 2.34
N ARG A 325 11.28 -1.42 2.27
CA ARG A 325 10.28 -0.93 1.32
C ARG A 325 9.01 -0.46 2.00
N VAL A 326 8.36 0.52 1.40
CA VAL A 326 6.97 0.89 1.69
C VAL A 326 6.19 0.96 0.37
N VAL A 327 5.02 0.33 0.35
CA VAL A 327 4.04 0.37 -0.74
C VAL A 327 2.81 1.07 -0.18
N ALA A 328 2.34 2.12 -0.84
CA ALA A 328 1.17 2.88 -0.47
C ALA A 328 0.13 2.84 -1.59
N LEU A 329 -1.13 2.64 -1.22
CA LEU A 329 -2.28 2.82 -2.08
C LEU A 329 -3.06 4.03 -1.56
N ASP A 330 -3.10 5.09 -2.36
CA ASP A 330 -3.82 6.32 -2.05
C ASP A 330 -5.18 6.33 -2.76
N GLU A 331 -6.22 6.83 -2.09
CA GLU A 331 -7.61 6.85 -2.56
C GLU A 331 -8.08 5.51 -3.19
N ALA A 332 -7.75 4.39 -2.53
CA ALA A 332 -7.88 3.04 -3.08
C ALA A 332 -9.31 2.70 -3.57
N HIS A 333 -10.35 3.24 -2.92
CA HIS A 333 -11.75 3.08 -3.33
C HIS A 333 -12.06 3.58 -4.75
N LYS A 334 -11.22 4.45 -5.35
CA LYS A 334 -11.44 4.97 -6.71
C LYS A 334 -11.18 3.91 -7.79
N TYR A 335 -10.24 2.98 -7.54
CA TYR A 335 -9.83 1.96 -8.52
C TYR A 335 -9.98 0.50 -8.04
N MET A 336 -9.88 0.22 -6.74
CA MET A 336 -10.07 -1.12 -6.18
C MET A 336 -11.57 -1.46 -6.04
N LYS A 337 -12.20 -1.74 -7.19
CA LYS A 337 -13.63 -2.10 -7.32
C LYS A 337 -13.81 -3.60 -7.59
N GLU A 338 -15.00 -4.02 -7.99
CA GLU A 338 -15.36 -5.41 -8.29
C GLU A 338 -14.86 -5.92 -9.67
N SER A 339 -13.75 -5.37 -10.19
CA SER A 339 -13.15 -5.83 -11.45
C SER A 339 -12.12 -6.94 -11.26
N GLU A 340 -11.87 -7.73 -12.30
CA GLU A 340 -10.88 -8.82 -12.26
C GLU A 340 -9.45 -8.29 -12.10
N GLU A 341 -9.14 -7.13 -12.66
CA GLU A 341 -7.87 -6.42 -12.51
C GLU A 341 -7.66 -5.97 -11.06
N SER A 342 -8.69 -5.42 -10.43
CA SER A 342 -8.71 -5.05 -9.02
C SER A 342 -8.52 -6.28 -8.11
N GLN A 343 -9.20 -7.39 -8.41
CA GLN A 343 -9.02 -8.65 -7.69
C GLN A 343 -7.60 -9.21 -7.86
N THR A 344 -6.99 -9.05 -9.04
CA THR A 344 -5.61 -9.49 -9.30
C THR A 344 -4.59 -8.66 -8.53
N LEU A 345 -4.77 -7.33 -8.47
CA LEU A 345 -3.97 -6.44 -7.61
C LEU A 345 -4.17 -6.78 -6.13
N THR A 346 -5.41 -7.01 -5.69
CA THR A 346 -5.76 -7.40 -4.31
C THR A 346 -5.08 -8.70 -3.90
N ASN A 347 -5.16 -9.74 -4.75
CA ASN A 347 -4.50 -11.02 -4.51
C ASN A 347 -2.99 -10.86 -4.38
N SER A 348 -2.38 -10.06 -5.26
CA SER A 348 -0.94 -9.80 -5.24
C SER A 348 -0.52 -9.00 -3.99
N LEU A 349 -1.34 -8.05 -3.53
CA LEU A 349 -1.11 -7.37 -2.24
C LEU A 349 -1.20 -8.36 -1.07
N LEU A 350 -2.22 -9.23 -1.03
CA LEU A 350 -2.37 -10.25 0.02
C LEU A 350 -1.21 -11.27 0.03
N GLU A 351 -0.70 -11.69 -1.13
CA GLU A 351 0.53 -12.49 -1.25
C GLU A 351 1.74 -11.76 -0.63
N ASN A 352 1.91 -10.47 -0.95
CA ASN A 352 3.01 -9.66 -0.43
C ASN A 352 2.88 -9.37 1.07
N ILE A 353 1.67 -9.17 1.61
CA ILE A 353 1.40 -9.05 3.06
C ILE A 353 1.83 -10.33 3.78
N ARG A 354 1.47 -11.52 3.26
CA ARG A 354 1.87 -12.81 3.83
C ARG A 354 3.39 -13.01 3.83
N LEU A 355 4.09 -12.44 2.85
CA LEU A 355 5.54 -12.53 2.70
C LEU A 355 6.29 -11.29 3.22
N GLN A 356 5.62 -10.35 3.90
CA GLN A 356 6.16 -9.01 4.17
C GLN A 356 7.46 -9.01 4.97
N ARG A 357 7.65 -10.01 5.85
CA ARG A 357 8.89 -10.22 6.62
C ARG A 357 10.09 -10.61 5.74
N HIS A 358 9.87 -11.42 4.71
CA HIS A 358 10.92 -11.84 3.77
C HIS A 358 11.24 -10.75 2.74
N LEU A 359 10.23 -9.97 2.34
CA LEU A 359 10.37 -8.88 1.37
C LEU A 359 10.79 -7.54 2.00
N GLY A 360 10.79 -7.44 3.34
CA GLY A 360 11.12 -6.22 4.07
C GLY A 360 10.19 -5.05 3.76
N VAL A 361 8.92 -5.32 3.42
CA VAL A 361 7.95 -4.34 2.91
C VAL A 361 6.90 -3.96 3.96
N ARG A 362 6.48 -2.70 3.96
CA ARG A 362 5.28 -2.20 4.67
C ARG A 362 4.21 -1.85 3.65
N ILE A 363 2.96 -2.17 3.91
CA ILE A 363 1.84 -1.94 2.99
C ILE A 363 0.81 -1.02 3.65
N LEU A 364 0.62 0.16 3.08
CA LEU A 364 -0.28 1.21 3.56
C LEU A 364 -1.43 1.36 2.56
N ILE A 365 -2.68 1.29 3.01
CA ILE A 365 -3.85 1.38 2.13
C ILE A 365 -4.80 2.43 2.70
N SER A 366 -5.02 3.51 1.96
CA SER A 366 -5.92 4.62 2.31
C SER A 366 -7.21 4.54 1.49
N THR A 367 -8.37 4.59 2.15
CA THR A 367 -9.70 4.41 1.54
C THR A 367 -10.76 5.33 2.13
#